data_AF-A0A662DBX4-F1
#
_entry.id   AF-A0A662DBX4-F1
#
_cell.length_a   1.000
_cell.length_b   1.000
_cell.length_c   1.000
_cell.angle_alpha   90.00
_cell.angle_beta   90.00
_cell.angle_gamma   90.00
#
_symmetry.space_group_name_H-M   'P 1'
#
loop_
_entity.id
_entity.type
_entity.pdbx_description
1 polymer ?
#
loop_
_entity_poly.entity_id
_entity_poly.type
_entity_poly.pdbx_seq_one_letter_code
_entity_poly.pdbx_strand_id
1 'polypeptide(L)'
;MKVKCFIFCLIGLVAVLGTSATVIAKTVVNSTAEQQAMVELTVYNNNFALVKDTRKVELPAGVGELNFMDVASYIMPVTVHARSLNYPKDFTVLEQTYQYDLMSPDKLLEKYVGKKIKIINWNEFQDRKDTVEAVLLSTSQGQIYKINDEIYLGYPGYKVLPGVPEDFVTEPTLKWFYENRAKKAHKLEVSYLTTNINWKADYVMILNEDDTSSSISAWV
;
A
#
# COMPACT_ATOMS: atom_id res chain seq x y z
N MET A 1 -77.47 9.56 45.84
CA MET A 1 -77.70 10.61 44.83
C MET A 1 -76.42 10.83 44.03
N LYS A 2 -76.58 11.04 42.73
CA LYS A 2 -75.56 11.04 41.66
C LYS A 2 -74.52 12.16 41.84
N VAL A 3 -73.28 11.96 41.31
CA VAL A 3 -72.67 12.74 40.18
C VAL A 3 -71.12 12.64 40.18
N LYS A 4 -70.61 11.97 39.12
CA LYS A 4 -69.41 12.18 38.24
C LYS A 4 -68.08 12.74 38.82
N CYS A 5 -66.95 12.05 38.71
CA CYS A 5 -66.12 11.74 37.51
C CYS A 5 -65.32 12.93 36.97
N PHE A 6 -63.99 12.94 37.18
CA PHE A 6 -62.96 13.39 36.22
C PHE A 6 -61.56 12.96 36.71
N ILE A 7 -61.03 11.88 36.14
CA ILE A 7 -59.64 11.44 36.30
C ILE A 7 -58.83 12.13 35.21
N PHE A 8 -57.88 12.99 35.61
CA PHE A 8 -56.93 13.65 34.71
C PHE A 8 -55.70 12.75 34.58
N CYS A 9 -55.58 12.05 33.44
CA CYS A 9 -54.46 11.18 33.11
C CYS A 9 -53.35 12.04 32.49
N LEU A 10 -52.30 12.36 33.27
CA LEU A 10 -51.13 13.10 32.81
C LEU A 10 -50.14 12.11 32.17
N ILE A 11 -50.15 12.00 30.84
CA ILE A 11 -49.17 11.20 30.09
C ILE A 11 -47.87 12.01 30.01
N GLY A 12 -46.87 11.61 30.80
CA GLY A 12 -45.51 12.11 30.71
C GLY A 12 -44.78 11.53 29.49
N LEU A 13 -44.63 12.34 28.45
CA LEU A 13 -43.82 12.01 27.27
C LEU A 13 -42.33 12.24 27.61
N VAL A 14 -41.61 11.18 27.96
CA VAL A 14 -40.14 11.22 28.09
C VAL A 14 -39.55 11.13 26.68
N ALA A 15 -39.11 12.28 26.15
CA ALA A 15 -38.36 12.35 24.90
C ALA A 15 -36.93 11.86 25.15
N VAL A 16 -36.65 10.60 24.77
CA VAL A 16 -35.30 10.06 24.70
C VAL A 16 -34.59 10.71 23.51
N LEU A 17 -33.76 11.71 23.79
CA LEU A 17 -32.81 12.27 22.83
C LEU A 17 -31.73 11.22 22.55
N GLY A 18 -31.96 10.40 21.53
CA GLY A 18 -30.94 9.54 20.96
C GLY A 18 -29.86 10.39 20.32
N THR A 19 -28.71 10.53 20.97
CA THR A 19 -27.50 11.09 20.36
C THR A 19 -27.00 10.10 19.32
N SER A 20 -27.40 10.28 18.06
CA SER A 20 -26.80 9.59 16.92
C SER A 20 -25.36 10.09 16.76
N ALA A 21 -24.39 9.33 17.28
CA ALA A 21 -23.00 9.53 16.95
C ALA A 21 -22.84 9.29 15.44
N THR A 22 -22.63 10.36 14.68
CA THR A 22 -22.33 10.26 13.26
C THR A 22 -20.90 9.71 13.16
N VAL A 23 -20.78 8.43 12.83
CA VAL A 23 -19.49 7.84 12.47
C VAL A 23 -19.08 8.49 11.16
N ILE A 24 -18.13 9.43 11.22
CA ILE A 24 -17.50 9.98 10.02
C ILE A 24 -16.70 8.83 9.41
N ALA A 25 -17.22 8.24 8.34
CA ALA A 25 -16.48 7.27 7.56
C ALA A 25 -15.19 7.93 7.08
N LYS A 26 -14.05 7.45 7.58
CA LYS A 26 -12.73 7.92 7.18
C LYS A 26 -12.58 7.63 5.69
N THR A 27 -12.72 8.65 4.85
CA THR A 27 -12.63 8.48 3.40
C THR A 27 -11.16 8.22 3.07
N VAL A 28 -10.88 7.01 2.61
CA VAL A 28 -9.57 6.60 2.10
C VAL A 28 -9.55 6.92 0.60
N VAL A 29 -8.63 7.79 0.19
CA VAL A 29 -8.41 8.13 -1.21
C VAL A 29 -7.24 7.30 -1.74
N ASN A 30 -7.40 6.67 -2.89
CA ASN A 30 -6.33 5.95 -3.57
C ASN A 30 -5.80 6.79 -4.73
N SER A 31 -4.47 6.95 -4.79
CA SER A 31 -3.79 7.55 -5.92
C SER A 31 -2.91 6.53 -6.62
N THR A 32 -3.25 6.24 -7.87
CA THR A 32 -2.57 5.28 -8.75
C THR A 32 -1.80 6.01 -9.85
N ALA A 33 -1.06 5.25 -10.66
CA ALA A 33 -0.36 5.75 -11.85
C ALA A 33 -1.26 6.53 -12.84
N GLU A 34 -2.59 6.32 -12.85
CA GLU A 34 -3.51 7.05 -13.74
C GLU A 34 -3.55 8.56 -13.46
N GLN A 35 -3.25 8.96 -12.22
CA GLN A 35 -3.25 10.34 -11.78
C GLN A 35 -1.87 11.00 -11.94
N GLN A 36 -0.88 10.25 -12.43
CA GLN A 36 0.49 10.70 -12.65
C GLN A 36 0.54 11.70 -13.81
N ALA A 37 0.96 12.92 -13.50
CA ALA A 37 1.13 13.97 -14.49
C ALA A 37 2.57 14.04 -15.00
N MET A 38 3.56 13.73 -14.16
CA MET A 38 4.98 13.83 -14.50
C MET A 38 5.83 12.99 -13.56
N VAL A 39 6.86 12.33 -14.08
CA VAL A 39 7.92 11.69 -13.29
C VAL A 39 9.27 12.16 -13.81
N GLU A 40 10.10 12.64 -12.90
CA GLU A 40 11.51 12.99 -13.15
C GLU A 40 12.42 12.03 -12.38
N LEU A 41 13.47 11.56 -13.04
CA LEU A 41 14.46 10.67 -12.45
C LEU A 41 15.85 11.29 -12.59
N THR A 42 16.56 11.44 -11.48
CA THR A 42 17.99 11.79 -11.45
C THR A 42 18.78 10.61 -10.91
N VAL A 43 19.56 9.95 -11.75
CA VAL A 43 20.33 8.75 -11.38
C VAL A 43 21.75 9.15 -10.96
N TYR A 44 22.23 8.58 -9.85
CA TYR A 44 23.60 8.78 -9.35
C TYR A 44 24.39 7.46 -9.47
N ASN A 45 25.71 7.55 -9.61
CA ASN A 45 26.58 6.37 -9.77
C ASN A 45 26.76 5.52 -8.50
N ASN A 46 26.13 5.90 -7.40
CA ASN A 46 26.25 5.27 -6.09
C ASN A 46 25.04 4.39 -5.76
N ASN A 47 24.44 3.76 -6.78
CA ASN A 47 23.30 2.85 -6.62
C ASN A 47 22.04 3.51 -6.04
N PHE A 48 21.84 4.81 -6.29
CA PHE A 48 20.60 5.50 -5.92
C PHE A 48 20.18 6.50 -6.97
N ALA A 49 18.89 6.81 -6.97
CA ALA A 49 18.29 7.85 -7.81
C ALA A 49 17.31 8.68 -6.99
N LEU A 50 17.19 9.96 -7.34
CA LEU A 50 16.12 10.84 -6.87
C LEU A 50 14.95 10.71 -7.84
N VAL A 51 13.80 10.32 -7.31
CA VAL A 51 12.52 10.31 -8.02
C VAL A 51 11.73 11.54 -7.58
N LYS A 52 11.11 12.22 -8.54
CA LYS A 52 10.05 13.19 -8.29
C LYS A 52 8.82 12.76 -9.07
N ASP A 53 7.77 12.36 -8.36
CA ASP A 53 6.48 11.99 -8.92
C ASP A 53 5.47 13.10 -8.63
N THR A 54 4.86 13.63 -9.69
CA THR A 54 3.81 14.64 -9.56
C THR A 54 2.47 14.06 -10.00
N ARG A 55 1.50 14.03 -9.08
CA ARG A 55 0.14 13.52 -9.33
C ARG A 55 -0.93 14.58 -9.11
N LYS A 56 -2.03 14.47 -9.85
CA LYS A 56 -3.24 15.28 -9.63
C LYS A 56 -4.23 14.48 -8.78
N VAL A 57 -4.43 14.87 -7.53
CA VAL A 57 -5.23 14.12 -6.55
C VAL A 57 -6.36 14.98 -5.99
N GLU A 58 -7.56 14.42 -5.93
CA GLU A 58 -8.71 15.04 -5.29
C GLU A 58 -8.79 14.57 -3.84
N LEU A 59 -8.57 15.50 -2.91
CA LEU A 59 -8.60 15.22 -1.48
C LEU A 59 -9.80 15.94 -0.85
N PRO A 60 -10.64 15.23 -0.07
CA PRO A 60 -11.61 15.87 0.80
C PRO A 60 -10.95 16.91 1.71
N ALA A 61 -11.69 17.98 2.04
CA ALA A 61 -11.25 18.94 3.05
C ALA A 61 -11.42 18.34 4.45
N GLY A 62 -10.51 18.69 5.36
CA GLY A 62 -10.39 18.13 6.69
C GLY A 62 -9.27 17.08 6.75
N VAL A 63 -9.42 16.15 7.69
CA VAL A 63 -8.44 15.10 7.94
C VAL A 63 -8.86 13.82 7.22
N GLY A 64 -7.92 13.14 6.56
CA GLY A 64 -8.21 11.96 5.75
C GLY A 64 -7.03 11.01 5.58
N GLU A 65 -7.25 9.93 4.84
CA GLU A 65 -6.20 8.97 4.45
C GLU A 65 -5.98 9.00 2.94
N LEU A 66 -4.72 8.97 2.52
CA LEU A 66 -4.30 8.87 1.13
C LEU A 66 -3.35 7.69 0.98
N ASN A 67 -3.72 6.72 0.16
CA ASN A 67 -2.84 5.66 -0.31
C ASN A 67 -2.20 6.13 -1.62
N PHE A 68 -0.93 6.52 -1.56
CA PHE A 68 -0.13 6.87 -2.72
C PHE A 68 0.59 5.61 -3.22
N MET A 69 -0.03 4.95 -4.20
CA MET A 69 0.33 3.63 -4.72
C MET A 69 1.39 3.74 -5.82
N ASP A 70 1.88 2.63 -6.35
CA ASP A 70 2.80 2.58 -7.49
C ASP A 70 4.13 3.30 -7.27
N VAL A 71 4.65 3.33 -6.03
CA VAL A 71 5.98 3.92 -5.78
C VAL A 71 7.10 2.92 -6.07
N ALA A 72 8.34 3.40 -6.15
CA ALA A 72 9.48 2.53 -6.41
C ALA A 72 9.62 1.42 -5.35
N SER A 73 9.88 0.18 -5.78
CA SER A 73 10.05 -0.97 -4.88
C SER A 73 11.29 -0.89 -4.00
N TYR A 74 12.26 -0.03 -4.33
CA TYR A 74 13.47 0.20 -3.54
C TYR A 74 13.51 1.61 -2.95
N ILE A 75 12.34 2.23 -2.74
CA ILE A 75 12.20 3.52 -2.08
C ILE A 75 12.83 3.49 -0.69
N MET A 76 13.49 4.59 -0.32
CA MET A 76 13.98 4.84 1.02
C MET A 76 12.92 5.68 1.77
N PRO A 77 12.08 5.09 2.63
CA PRO A 77 10.89 5.76 3.16
C PRO A 77 11.22 7.01 3.99
N VAL A 78 12.36 7.01 4.65
CA VAL A 78 12.87 8.13 5.47
C VAL A 78 13.24 9.37 4.66
N THR A 79 13.30 9.25 3.33
CA THR A 79 13.67 10.35 2.41
C THR A 79 12.47 10.97 1.71
N VAL A 80 11.26 10.43 1.96
CA VAL A 80 10.04 10.89 1.32
C VAL A 80 9.70 12.29 1.78
N HIS A 81 9.47 13.16 0.80
CA HIS A 81 8.95 14.50 1.01
C HIS A 81 7.76 14.72 0.08
N ALA A 82 6.62 15.09 0.64
CA ALA A 82 5.38 15.31 -0.08
C ALA A 82 4.90 16.75 0.12
N ARG A 83 4.55 17.42 -0.98
CA ARG A 83 4.04 18.80 -0.95
C ARG A 83 3.02 19.03 -2.04
N SER A 84 2.09 19.95 -1.80
CA SER A 84 1.21 20.45 -2.86
C SER A 84 1.89 21.62 -3.58
N LEU A 85 1.99 21.55 -4.91
CA LEU A 85 2.55 22.62 -5.74
C LEU A 85 1.61 23.81 -5.89
N ASN A 86 0.30 23.57 -5.89
CA ASN A 86 -0.72 24.60 -6.08
C ASN A 86 -1.29 25.16 -4.77
N TYR A 87 -1.33 24.36 -3.69
CA TYR A 87 -1.78 24.81 -2.38
C TYR A 87 -0.81 24.39 -1.25
N PRO A 88 0.43 24.94 -1.20
CA PRO A 88 1.47 24.46 -0.30
C PRO A 88 1.16 24.60 1.21
N LYS A 89 0.32 25.58 1.58
CA LYS A 89 -0.04 25.84 2.99
C LYS A 89 -1.27 25.05 3.46
N ASP A 90 -1.99 24.46 2.51
CA ASP A 90 -3.29 23.83 2.78
C ASP A 90 -3.20 22.32 2.87
N PHE A 91 -2.05 21.71 2.53
CA PHE A 91 -1.82 20.28 2.62
C PHE A 91 -0.69 19.99 3.61
N THR A 92 -0.93 19.09 4.55
CA THR A 92 0.08 18.64 5.52
C THR A 92 -0.05 17.15 5.76
N VAL A 93 1.07 16.43 5.66
CA VAL A 93 1.14 15.01 6.06
C VAL A 93 1.35 14.96 7.58
N LEU A 94 0.41 14.36 8.29
CA LEU A 94 0.43 14.19 9.74
C LEU A 94 1.17 12.90 10.12
N GLU A 95 0.95 11.83 9.36
CA GLU A 95 1.58 10.53 9.56
C GLU A 95 1.95 9.92 8.21
N GLN A 96 3.07 9.21 8.17
CA GLN A 96 3.49 8.41 7.02
C GLN A 96 3.81 6.98 7.44
N THR A 97 3.16 6.04 6.76
CA THR A 97 3.44 4.62 6.86
C THR A 97 3.80 4.09 5.48
N TYR A 98 4.96 3.46 5.34
CA TYR A 98 5.31 2.74 4.11
C TYR A 98 4.87 1.29 4.20
N GLN A 99 4.05 0.85 3.25
CA GLN A 99 3.65 -0.54 3.13
C GLN A 99 4.52 -1.24 2.08
N TYR A 100 5.47 -2.03 2.59
CA TYR A 100 6.44 -2.80 1.80
C TYR A 100 6.11 -4.29 1.73
N ASP A 101 4.93 -4.73 2.18
CA ASP A 101 4.55 -6.14 2.10
C ASP A 101 4.23 -6.54 0.64
N LEU A 102 5.23 -6.40 -0.24
CA LEU A 102 5.24 -6.90 -1.60
C LEU A 102 4.81 -8.36 -1.58
N MET A 103 4.03 -8.76 -2.59
CA MET A 103 3.49 -10.10 -2.73
C MET A 103 4.60 -11.15 -2.74
N SER A 104 4.98 -11.63 -1.55
CA SER A 104 5.87 -12.76 -1.35
C SER A 104 5.05 -13.97 -0.92
N PRO A 105 5.48 -15.20 -1.24
CA PRO A 105 4.81 -16.41 -0.78
C PRO A 105 4.61 -16.42 0.74
N ASP A 106 5.61 -15.96 1.50
CA ASP A 106 5.57 -15.93 2.96
C ASP A 106 4.55 -14.91 3.49
N LYS A 107 4.52 -13.70 2.91
CA LYS A 107 3.56 -12.64 3.29
C LYS A 107 2.12 -13.00 2.96
N LEU A 108 1.91 -13.64 1.81
CA LEU A 108 0.61 -14.19 1.47
C LEU A 108 0.19 -15.24 2.50
N LEU A 109 1.06 -16.19 2.84
CA LEU A 109 0.75 -17.22 3.83
C LEU A 109 0.48 -16.62 5.23
N GLU A 110 1.23 -15.61 5.67
CA GLU A 110 0.98 -14.88 6.92
C GLU A 110 -0.47 -14.36 7.00
N LYS A 111 -1.00 -13.81 5.91
CA LYS A 111 -2.39 -13.30 5.82
C LYS A 111 -3.46 -14.40 5.80
N TYR A 112 -3.05 -15.65 5.57
CA TYR A 112 -3.89 -16.84 5.64
C TYR A 112 -3.74 -17.63 6.94
N VAL A 113 -2.97 -17.14 7.92
CA VAL A 113 -2.97 -17.71 9.27
C VAL A 113 -4.38 -17.63 9.87
N GLY A 114 -4.86 -18.75 10.42
CA GLY A 114 -6.22 -18.94 10.91
C GLY A 114 -7.26 -19.27 9.82
N LYS A 115 -6.89 -19.27 8.53
CA LYS A 115 -7.80 -19.50 7.40
C LYS A 115 -7.58 -20.88 6.76
N LYS A 116 -8.60 -21.36 6.06
CA LYS A 116 -8.54 -22.60 5.27
C LYS A 116 -7.79 -22.38 3.95
N ILE A 117 -6.88 -23.30 3.64
CA ILE A 117 -6.14 -23.39 2.38
C ILE A 117 -6.19 -24.82 1.85
N LYS A 118 -5.84 -25.03 0.58
CA LYS A 118 -5.69 -26.35 -0.02
C LYS A 118 -4.21 -26.69 -0.16
N ILE A 119 -3.85 -27.96 0.01
CA ILE A 119 -2.51 -28.47 -0.27
C ILE A 119 -2.63 -29.61 -1.27
N ILE A 120 -1.95 -29.49 -2.41
CA ILE A 120 -1.95 -30.49 -3.48
C ILE A 120 -0.59 -31.19 -3.45
N ASN A 121 -0.59 -32.47 -3.08
CA ASN A 121 0.57 -33.34 -3.21
C ASN A 121 0.46 -34.14 -4.51
N TRP A 122 1.43 -34.00 -5.41
CA TRP A 122 1.45 -34.75 -6.67
C TRP A 122 2.36 -35.95 -6.53
N ASN A 123 1.80 -37.14 -6.71
CA ASN A 123 2.54 -38.38 -6.81
C ASN A 123 2.83 -38.67 -8.28
N GLU A 124 4.04 -38.31 -8.74
CA GLU A 124 4.48 -38.46 -10.13
C GLU A 124 4.48 -39.93 -10.59
N PHE A 125 4.76 -40.89 -9.69
CA PHE A 125 4.84 -42.32 -10.04
C PHE A 125 3.47 -42.92 -10.37
N GLN A 126 2.39 -42.39 -9.81
CA GLN A 126 1.02 -42.86 -10.02
C GLN A 126 0.14 -41.89 -10.81
N ASP A 127 0.74 -40.76 -11.25
CA ASP A 127 0.05 -39.61 -11.84
C ASP A 127 -1.23 -39.21 -11.07
N ARG A 128 -1.14 -39.17 -9.74
CA ARG A 128 -2.27 -38.87 -8.85
C ARG A 128 -2.01 -37.57 -8.08
N LYS A 129 -3.02 -36.70 -8.02
CA LYS A 129 -3.01 -35.48 -7.20
C LYS A 129 -3.89 -35.67 -5.97
N ASP A 130 -3.27 -35.74 -4.80
CA ASP A 130 -3.98 -35.79 -3.53
C ASP A 130 -4.16 -34.36 -3.01
N THR A 131 -5.42 -33.93 -2.91
CA THR A 131 -5.77 -32.59 -2.42
C THR A 131 -6.32 -32.69 -1.01
N VAL A 132 -5.75 -31.91 -0.11
CA VAL A 132 -6.13 -31.87 1.31
C VAL A 132 -6.51 -30.44 1.70
N GLU A 133 -7.58 -30.28 2.46
CA GLU A 133 -7.92 -29.02 3.10
C GLU A 133 -7.24 -28.90 4.46
N ALA A 134 -6.56 -27.77 4.68
CA ALA A 134 -5.81 -27.50 5.89
C ALA A 134 -6.14 -26.10 6.43
N VAL A 135 -6.13 -25.93 7.74
CA VAL A 135 -6.09 -24.60 8.37
C VAL A 135 -4.63 -24.27 8.66
N LEU A 136 -4.13 -23.17 8.10
CA LEU A 136 -2.77 -22.70 8.41
C LEU A 136 -2.79 -22.05 9.80
N LEU A 137 -2.03 -22.59 10.75
CA LEU A 137 -2.00 -22.10 12.13
C LEU A 137 -0.84 -21.14 12.40
N SER A 138 0.30 -21.31 11.72
CA SER A 138 1.48 -20.47 11.92
C SER A 138 2.44 -20.56 10.73
N THR A 139 3.21 -19.49 10.52
CA THR A 139 4.29 -19.39 9.52
C THR A 139 5.63 -18.91 10.12
N SER A 140 5.67 -18.48 11.39
CA SER A 140 6.79 -17.72 11.96
C SER A 140 8.09 -18.52 12.15
N GLN A 141 8.00 -19.85 12.31
CA GLN A 141 9.15 -20.75 12.49
C GLN A 141 8.95 -22.06 11.69
N GLY A 142 8.35 -21.93 10.50
CA GLY A 142 7.85 -23.04 9.72
C GLY A 142 6.32 -23.05 9.66
N GLN A 143 5.79 -23.80 8.70
CA GLN A 143 4.36 -23.85 8.41
C GLN A 143 3.70 -24.90 9.29
N ILE A 144 2.75 -24.51 10.14
CA ILE A 144 1.98 -25.43 10.96
C ILE A 144 0.57 -25.52 10.40
N TYR A 145 0.09 -26.74 10.16
CA TYR A 145 -1.23 -26.99 9.59
C TYR A 145 -2.10 -27.80 10.54
N LYS A 146 -3.37 -27.44 10.67
CA LYS A 146 -4.40 -28.34 11.20
C LYS A 146 -5.09 -29.00 10.02
N ILE A 147 -4.97 -30.32 9.92
CA ILE A 147 -5.64 -31.14 8.90
C ILE A 147 -6.53 -32.12 9.66
N ASN A 148 -7.84 -32.07 9.41
CA ASN A 148 -8.82 -32.74 10.26
C ASN A 148 -8.64 -32.33 11.73
N ASP A 149 -8.30 -33.26 12.63
CA ASP A 149 -8.00 -32.98 14.05
C ASP A 149 -6.54 -33.20 14.45
N GLU A 150 -5.66 -33.33 13.46
CA GLU A 150 -4.23 -33.52 13.65
C GLU A 150 -3.44 -32.23 13.33
N ILE A 151 -2.30 -32.08 14.02
CA ILE A 151 -1.39 -30.95 13.83
C ILE A 151 -0.15 -31.43 13.09
N TYR A 152 0.09 -30.86 11.91
CA TYR A 152 1.20 -31.16 11.03
C TYR A 152 2.25 -30.04 11.13
N LEU A 153 3.50 -30.43 11.42
CA LEU A 153 4.67 -29.55 11.40
C LEU A 153 5.25 -29.56 9.98
N GLY A 154 4.68 -28.75 9.11
CA GLY A 154 4.89 -28.80 7.66
C GLY A 154 4.05 -29.89 7.00
N TYR A 155 3.79 -29.72 5.71
CA TYR A 155 3.10 -30.71 4.89
C TYR A 155 3.60 -30.63 3.43
N PRO A 156 3.93 -31.76 2.80
CA PRO A 156 4.44 -31.79 1.42
C PRO A 156 3.36 -31.38 0.42
N GLY A 157 3.79 -30.75 -0.68
CA GLY A 157 2.90 -30.32 -1.78
C GLY A 157 2.77 -28.81 -1.95
N TYR A 158 2.07 -28.45 -3.02
CA TYR A 158 1.81 -27.07 -3.44
C TYR A 158 0.67 -26.47 -2.63
N LYS A 159 0.88 -25.27 -2.09
CA LYS A 159 -0.10 -24.54 -1.30
C LYS A 159 -0.96 -23.73 -2.26
N VAL A 160 -2.27 -23.96 -2.22
CA VAL A 160 -3.25 -23.29 -3.07
C VAL A 160 -4.16 -22.46 -2.17
N LEU A 161 -4.02 -21.15 -2.29
CA LEU A 161 -4.82 -20.17 -1.58
C LEU A 161 -6.15 -19.94 -2.34
N PRO A 162 -7.25 -19.64 -1.63
CA PRO A 162 -8.55 -19.40 -2.27
C PRO A 162 -8.60 -18.10 -3.10
N GLY A 163 -7.66 -17.18 -2.88
CA GLY A 163 -7.56 -15.91 -3.59
C GLY A 163 -6.42 -15.05 -3.05
N VAL A 164 -6.40 -13.78 -3.45
CA VAL A 164 -5.57 -12.74 -2.83
C VAL A 164 -6.44 -12.02 -1.78
N PRO A 165 -5.96 -11.77 -0.54
CA PRO A 165 -6.73 -11.02 0.44
C PRO A 165 -7.07 -9.61 -0.06
N GLU A 166 -8.27 -9.10 0.23
CA GLU A 166 -8.71 -7.78 -0.24
C GLU A 166 -7.87 -6.62 0.33
N ASP A 167 -7.22 -6.82 1.49
CA ASP A 167 -6.33 -5.86 2.14
C ASP A 167 -4.86 -6.00 1.71
N PHE A 168 -4.56 -6.89 0.76
CA PHE A 168 -3.19 -7.13 0.32
C PHE A 168 -2.76 -6.06 -0.67
N VAL A 169 -1.70 -5.34 -0.31
CA VAL A 169 -1.10 -4.34 -1.17
C VAL A 169 -0.14 -5.04 -2.13
N THR A 170 -0.52 -5.10 -3.40
CA THR A 170 0.28 -5.76 -4.45
C THR A 170 1.48 -4.92 -4.89
N GLU A 171 1.42 -3.60 -4.67
CA GLU A 171 2.39 -2.62 -5.15
C GLU A 171 2.87 -1.73 -4.00
N PRO A 172 4.15 -1.33 -3.96
CA PRO A 172 4.66 -0.43 -2.94
C PRO A 172 3.76 0.80 -2.78
N THR A 173 3.31 1.05 -1.54
CA THR A 173 2.34 2.10 -1.26
C THR A 173 2.76 2.93 -0.05
N LEU A 174 2.74 4.26 -0.19
CA LEU A 174 2.86 5.19 0.92
C LEU A 174 1.46 5.53 1.43
N LYS A 175 1.18 5.21 2.68
CA LYS A 175 -0.05 5.60 3.36
C LYS A 175 0.18 6.87 4.16
N TRP A 176 -0.59 7.89 3.85
CA TRP A 176 -0.55 9.16 4.57
C TRP A 176 -1.85 9.42 5.30
N PHE A 177 -1.72 9.78 6.57
CA PHE A 177 -2.74 10.53 7.27
C PHE A 177 -2.47 12.01 7.03
N TYR A 178 -3.41 12.75 6.45
CA TYR A 178 -3.20 14.13 6.04
C TYR A 178 -4.26 15.07 6.61
N GLU A 179 -3.90 16.35 6.74
CA GLU A 179 -4.83 17.46 6.86
C GLU A 179 -4.84 18.25 5.54
N ASN A 180 -6.04 18.52 5.03
CA ASN A 180 -6.27 19.33 3.85
C ASN A 180 -7.27 20.47 4.14
N ARG A 181 -6.92 21.70 3.79
CA ARG A 181 -7.81 22.88 3.93
C ARG A 181 -8.38 23.36 2.60
N ALA A 182 -7.86 22.90 1.47
CA ALA A 182 -8.32 23.26 0.14
C ALA A 182 -9.51 22.38 -0.29
N LYS A 183 -10.45 22.98 -1.03
CA LYS A 183 -11.60 22.26 -1.63
C LYS A 183 -11.39 21.93 -3.11
N LYS A 184 -10.16 22.03 -3.59
CA LYS A 184 -9.80 21.86 -5.01
C LYS A 184 -8.74 20.77 -5.14
N ALA A 185 -8.66 20.15 -6.32
CA ALA A 185 -7.65 19.14 -6.63
C ALA A 185 -6.22 19.67 -6.38
N HIS A 186 -5.39 18.87 -5.71
CA HIS A 186 -3.98 19.16 -5.50
C HIS A 186 -3.15 18.63 -6.67
N LYS A 187 -2.11 19.39 -7.02
CA LYS A 187 -0.96 18.88 -7.76
C LYS A 187 0.09 18.50 -6.70
N LEU A 188 0.09 17.25 -6.27
CA LEU A 188 1.02 16.75 -5.27
C LEU A 188 2.33 16.37 -5.94
N GLU A 189 3.44 16.89 -5.43
CA GLU A 189 4.78 16.45 -5.77
C GLU A 189 5.32 15.63 -4.60
N VAL A 190 5.82 14.44 -4.93
CA VAL A 190 6.39 13.48 -3.99
C VAL A 190 7.80 13.18 -4.45
N SER A 191 8.78 13.56 -3.65
CA SER A 191 10.19 13.32 -3.93
C SER A 191 10.78 12.34 -2.94
N TYR A 192 11.54 11.36 -3.42
CA TYR A 192 12.20 10.37 -2.58
C TYR A 192 13.44 9.79 -3.26
N LEU A 193 14.33 9.21 -2.46
CA LEU A 193 15.43 8.40 -2.97
C LEU A 193 14.97 6.94 -3.15
N THR A 194 15.46 6.30 -4.20
CA THR A 194 15.34 4.86 -4.43
C THR A 194 16.71 4.28 -4.70
N THR A 195 16.95 3.04 -4.28
CA THR A 195 18.19 2.31 -4.61
C THR A 195 18.00 1.42 -5.83
N ASN A 196 19.04 0.66 -6.19
CA ASN A 196 19.02 -0.34 -7.28
C ASN A 196 18.92 0.27 -8.68
N ILE A 197 19.43 1.49 -8.85
CA ILE A 197 19.55 2.16 -10.15
C ILE A 197 20.97 2.75 -10.23
N ASN A 198 21.66 2.49 -11.33
CA ASN A 198 23.00 3.01 -11.62
C ASN A 198 23.09 3.36 -13.11
N TRP A 199 24.00 4.24 -13.49
CA TRP A 199 24.34 4.52 -14.88
C TRP A 199 25.86 4.49 -15.04
N LYS A 200 26.32 4.30 -16.27
CA LYS A 200 27.75 4.32 -16.57
C LYS A 200 27.92 4.98 -17.91
N ALA A 201 28.81 5.96 -17.98
CA ALA A 201 29.26 6.46 -19.26
C ALA A 201 30.69 6.04 -19.53
N ASP A 202 30.94 5.62 -20.76
CA ASP A 202 32.28 5.39 -21.27
C ASP A 202 32.60 6.46 -22.31
N TYR A 203 33.87 6.86 -22.32
CA TYR A 203 34.37 7.93 -23.17
C TYR A 203 35.66 7.47 -23.83
N VAL A 204 35.79 7.78 -25.12
CA VAL A 204 37.05 7.59 -25.86
C VAL A 204 37.46 8.93 -26.43
N MET A 205 38.68 9.34 -26.11
CA MET A 205 39.33 10.51 -26.68
C MET A 205 40.48 10.04 -27.57
N ILE A 206 40.53 10.55 -28.80
CA ILE A 206 41.61 10.30 -29.75
C ILE A 206 42.30 11.64 -30.03
N LEU A 207 43.61 11.69 -29.80
CA LEU A 207 44.48 12.81 -30.14
C LEU A 207 44.99 12.65 -31.58
N ASN A 208 45.25 13.77 -32.24
CA ASN A 208 46.00 13.77 -33.50
C ASN A 208 47.52 13.64 -33.23
N GLU A 209 48.30 13.37 -34.28
CA GLU A 209 49.73 13.00 -34.17
C GLU A 209 50.62 14.08 -33.53
N ASP A 210 50.22 15.35 -33.62
CA ASP A 210 50.98 16.49 -33.08
C ASP A 210 50.43 17.00 -31.73
N ASP A 211 49.48 16.28 -31.11
CA ASP A 211 48.81 16.62 -29.85
C ASP A 211 48.11 18.01 -29.83
N THR A 212 47.74 18.57 -31.00
CA THR A 212 47.10 19.89 -31.09
C THR A 212 45.57 19.86 -31.16
N SER A 213 44.97 18.71 -31.47
CA SER A 213 43.51 18.54 -31.54
C SER A 213 43.04 17.15 -31.07
N SER A 214 41.78 17.07 -30.66
CA SER A 214 41.18 15.82 -30.17
C SER A 214 39.75 15.64 -30.62
N SER A 215 39.35 14.37 -30.82
CA SER A 215 37.95 13.96 -30.98
C SER A 215 37.50 13.19 -29.74
N ILE A 216 36.26 13.41 -29.29
CA ILE A 216 35.65 12.71 -28.15
C ILE A 216 34.35 12.05 -28.56
N SER A 217 34.23 10.76 -28.24
CA SER A 217 33.00 9.99 -28.36
C SER A 217 32.56 9.53 -26.97
N ALA A 218 31.27 9.65 -26.67
CA ALA A 218 30.68 9.35 -25.38
C ALA A 218 29.39 8.56 -25.55
N TRP A 219 29.14 7.60 -24.65
CA TRP A 219 27.87 6.89 -24.54
C TRP A 219 27.51 6.67 -23.06
N VAL A 220 26.20 6.60 -22.77
CA VAL A 220 25.58 6.45 -21.44
C VAL A 220 24.68 5.22 -21.45
#